data_AF-A0A533TEE5-F1
#
_entry.id   AF-A0A533TEE5-F1
#
_cell.length_a   1.000
_cell.length_b   1.000
_cell.length_c   1.000
_cell.angle_alpha   90.00
_cell.angle_beta   90.00
_cell.angle_gamma   90.00
#
_symmetry.space_group_name_H-M   'P 1'
#
loop_
_entity.id
_entity.type
_entity.pdbx_description
1 polymer ?
#
loop_
_entity_poly.entity_id
_entity_poly.type
_entity_poly.pdbx_seq_one_letter_code
_entity_poly.pdbx_strand_id
1 'polypeptide(L)'
;MKQQLAVQECKKRLLVVWLAGAGMLSLILIAQSMQEEGPYLDRVSDAWAWFLPNVIPTLSLMVGVVVKDFSTTSDKKLIDTFLFQLSFWLSITYFLVLMASISLQPYFSPNIAPLDFLKQSNLWLGPMQGIVTLALGVFFGKAEQSGTTSAEKK
;
A
#
# COMPACT_ATOMS: atom_id res chain seq x y z
N MET A 1 -19.46 20.34 -7.63
CA MET A 1 -19.71 20.18 -6.18
C MET A 1 -18.58 19.36 -5.60
N LYS A 2 -17.69 19.97 -4.78
CA LYS A 2 -16.62 19.22 -4.10
C LYS A 2 -17.27 18.39 -3.00
N GLN A 3 -17.41 17.08 -3.21
CA GLN A 3 -17.83 16.19 -2.13
C GLN A 3 -16.76 16.26 -1.04
N GLN A 4 -17.18 16.48 0.20
CA GLN A 4 -16.30 16.62 1.34
C GLN A 4 -16.45 15.37 2.20
N LEU A 5 -15.41 14.54 2.24
CA LEU A 5 -15.38 13.30 3.03
C LEU A 5 -14.65 13.55 4.35
N ALA A 6 -15.12 12.89 5.40
CA ALA A 6 -14.45 12.93 6.69
C ALA A 6 -13.06 12.29 6.57
N VAL A 7 -12.02 13.03 6.93
CA VAL A 7 -10.61 12.60 6.86
C VAL A 7 -10.40 11.23 7.52
N GLN A 8 -11.04 11.01 8.68
CA GLN A 8 -10.95 9.74 9.43
C GLN A 8 -11.45 8.55 8.62
N GLU A 9 -12.55 8.72 7.89
CA GLU A 9 -13.12 7.68 7.04
C GLU A 9 -12.20 7.37 5.86
N CYS A 10 -11.62 8.41 5.23
CA CYS A 10 -10.65 8.25 4.14
C CYS A 10 -9.39 7.48 4.61
N LYS A 11 -8.84 7.83 5.78
CA LYS A 11 -7.68 7.15 6.36
C LYS A 11 -7.98 5.68 6.67
N LYS A 12 -9.14 5.39 7.27
CA LYS A 12 -9.58 4.01 7.53
C LYS A 12 -9.73 3.20 6.26
N ARG A 13 -10.36 3.75 5.21
CA ARG A 13 -10.51 3.06 3.92
C ARG A 13 -9.16 2.75 3.27
N LEU A 14 -8.24 3.71 3.26
CA LEU A 14 -6.88 3.50 2.76
C LEU A 14 -6.14 2.40 3.54
N LEU A 15 -6.23 2.43 4.88
CA LEU A 15 -5.66 1.40 5.73
C LEU A 15 -6.26 0.02 5.44
N VAL A 16 -7.58 -0.07 5.28
CA VAL A 16 -8.26 -1.34 4.94
C VAL A 16 -7.80 -1.86 3.58
N VAL A 17 -7.67 -1.01 2.56
CA VAL A 17 -7.14 -1.43 1.25
C VAL A 17 -5.74 -1.99 1.38
N TRP A 18 -4.86 -1.32 2.14
CA TRP A 18 -3.49 -1.79 2.32
C TRP A 18 -3.40 -3.07 3.14
N LEU A 19 -4.17 -3.19 4.21
CA LEU A 19 -4.22 -4.42 5.01
C LEU A 19 -4.81 -5.59 4.22
N ALA A 20 -5.89 -5.36 3.46
CA ALA A 20 -6.51 -6.38 2.63
C ALA A 20 -5.58 -6.80 1.49
N GLY A 21 -4.98 -5.85 0.77
CA GLY A 21 -4.02 -6.12 -0.31
C GLY A 21 -2.77 -6.84 0.18
N ALA A 22 -2.15 -6.34 1.25
CA ALA A 22 -0.99 -6.97 1.87
C ALA A 22 -1.31 -8.35 2.42
N GLY A 23 -2.44 -8.50 3.11
CA GLY A 23 -2.90 -9.77 3.68
C GLY A 23 -3.17 -10.79 2.59
N MET A 24 -3.86 -10.39 1.52
CA MET A 24 -4.12 -11.25 0.37
C MET A 24 -2.82 -11.73 -0.29
N LEU A 25 -1.87 -10.83 -0.55
CA LEU A 25 -0.58 -11.20 -1.13
C LEU A 25 0.25 -12.08 -0.18
N SER A 26 0.22 -11.79 1.12
CA SER A 26 0.88 -12.61 2.15
C SER A 26 0.31 -14.03 2.18
N LEU A 27 -1.02 -14.18 2.12
CA LEU A 27 -1.67 -15.49 2.07
C LEU A 27 -1.27 -16.28 0.82
N ILE A 28 -1.15 -15.61 -0.33
CA ILE A 28 -0.67 -16.24 -1.57
C ILE A 28 0.78 -16.72 -1.40
N LEU A 29 1.66 -15.88 -0.85
CA LEU A 29 3.05 -16.27 -0.60
C LEU A 29 3.18 -17.41 0.40
N ILE A 30 2.38 -17.41 1.46
CA ILE A 30 2.31 -18.52 2.43
C ILE A 30 1.86 -19.80 1.73
N ALA A 31 0.76 -19.73 0.96
CA ALA A 31 0.24 -20.89 0.23
C ALA A 31 1.27 -21.46 -0.75
N GLN A 32 2.03 -20.61 -1.46
CA GLN A 32 3.11 -21.04 -2.36
C GLN A 32 4.33 -21.57 -1.60
N SER A 33 4.61 -21.08 -0.39
CA SER A 33 5.73 -21.55 0.44
C SER A 33 5.48 -22.93 1.06
N MET A 34 4.20 -23.33 1.20
CA MET A 34 3.81 -24.63 1.77
C MET A 34 3.74 -25.76 0.72
N GLN A 35 3.88 -25.45 -0.57
CA GLN A 35 3.84 -26.45 -1.63
C GLN A 35 5.21 -27.16 -1.75
N GLU A 36 5.22 -28.49 -1.61
CA GLU A 36 6.42 -29.33 -1.72
C GLU A 36 7.03 -29.37 -3.14
N GLU A 37 6.31 -28.90 -4.16
CA GLU A 37 6.80 -28.65 -5.53
C GLU A 37 6.72 -27.15 -5.90
N GLY A 38 6.67 -26.29 -4.89
CA GLY A 38 6.42 -24.87 -5.06
C GLY A 38 7.57 -24.13 -5.75
N PRO A 39 7.29 -23.03 -6.47
CA PRO A 39 8.28 -22.23 -7.18
C PRO A 39 9.39 -21.62 -6.27
N TYR A 40 9.24 -21.71 -4.95
CA TYR A 40 10.10 -21.07 -3.95
C TYR A 40 10.67 -22.04 -2.90
N LEU A 41 10.62 -23.36 -3.10
CA LEU A 41 11.04 -24.42 -2.15
C LEU A 41 12.24 -24.06 -1.25
N ASP A 42 13.39 -23.71 -1.84
CA ASP A 42 14.61 -23.35 -1.08
C ASP A 42 14.83 -21.84 -0.92
N ARG A 43 13.90 -21.02 -1.42
CA ARG A 43 14.05 -19.55 -1.53
C ARG A 43 12.87 -18.77 -0.98
N VAL A 44 12.10 -19.37 -0.07
CA VAL A 44 11.00 -18.71 0.65
C VAL A 44 11.47 -17.41 1.31
N SER A 45 12.64 -17.44 1.98
CA SER A 45 13.24 -16.27 2.62
C SER A 45 13.44 -15.11 1.63
N ASP A 46 13.91 -15.40 0.41
CA ASP A 46 14.14 -14.38 -0.62
C ASP A 46 12.82 -13.79 -1.15
N ALA A 47 11.75 -14.59 -1.23
CA ALA A 47 10.43 -14.11 -1.64
C ALA A 47 9.85 -13.13 -0.59
N TRP A 48 10.02 -13.43 0.69
CA TRP A 48 9.67 -12.51 1.78
C TRP A 48 10.56 -11.26 1.81
N ALA A 49 11.86 -11.41 1.54
CA ALA A 49 12.78 -10.28 1.43
C ALA A 49 12.43 -9.33 0.27
N TRP A 50 11.80 -9.85 -0.79
CA TRP A 50 11.21 -9.04 -1.85
C TRP A 50 9.89 -8.39 -1.42
N PHE A 51 9.01 -9.12 -0.76
CA PHE A 51 7.67 -8.64 -0.42
C PHE A 51 7.66 -7.57 0.69
N LEU A 52 8.39 -7.79 1.78
CA LEU A 52 8.32 -6.93 2.97
C LEU A 52 8.69 -5.46 2.70
N PRO A 53 9.76 -5.12 1.96
CA PRO A 53 10.12 -3.73 1.67
C PRO A 53 9.07 -3.00 0.82
N ASN A 54 8.30 -3.74 0.00
CA ASN A 54 7.26 -3.19 -0.87
C ASN A 54 5.98 -2.84 -0.10
N VAL A 55 5.81 -3.32 1.14
CA VAL A 55 4.54 -3.24 1.87
C VAL A 55 4.66 -2.61 3.26
N ILE A 56 5.67 -3.04 4.04
CA ILE A 56 5.81 -2.66 5.45
C ILE A 56 5.97 -1.14 5.65
N PRO A 57 6.81 -0.42 4.90
CA PRO A 57 6.99 1.02 5.13
C PRO A 57 5.68 1.82 5.05
N THR A 58 4.85 1.49 4.06
CA THR A 58 3.59 2.20 3.84
C THR A 58 2.51 1.81 4.84
N LEU A 59 2.42 0.53 5.23
CA LEU A 59 1.54 0.09 6.30
C LEU A 59 1.88 0.76 7.63
N SER A 60 3.17 0.80 7.98
CA SER A 60 3.65 1.47 9.19
C SER A 60 3.24 2.94 9.23
N LEU A 61 3.38 3.64 8.09
CA LEU A 61 2.94 5.03 7.95
C LEU A 61 1.43 5.15 8.17
N MET A 62 0.62 4.32 7.52
CA MET A 62 -0.85 4.37 7.66
C MET A 62 -1.31 4.10 9.08
N VAL A 63 -0.75 3.08 9.73
CA VAL A 63 -1.05 2.75 11.12
C VAL A 63 -0.68 3.94 12.02
N GLY A 64 0.50 4.53 11.84
CA GLY A 64 0.93 5.70 12.62
C GLY A 64 -0.04 6.88 12.50
N VAL A 65 -0.52 7.17 11.29
CA VAL A 65 -1.47 8.27 11.04
C VAL A 65 -2.85 7.97 11.63
N VAL A 66 -3.31 6.71 11.58
CA VAL A 66 -4.61 6.32 12.15
C VAL A 66 -4.56 6.29 13.69
N VAL A 67 -3.47 5.80 14.29
CA VAL A 67 -3.28 5.80 15.75
C VAL A 67 -3.26 7.22 16.31
N LYS A 68 -2.56 8.15 15.63
CA LYS A 68 -2.54 9.57 16.01
C LYS A 68 -3.94 10.20 16.03
N ASP A 69 -4.82 9.80 15.12
CA ASP A 69 -6.19 10.31 15.04
C ASP A 69 -7.10 9.79 16.16
N PHE A 70 -6.82 8.61 16.75
CA PHE A 70 -7.59 8.13 17.91
C PHE A 70 -7.36 8.99 19.16
N SER A 71 -6.21 9.66 19.26
CA SER A 71 -5.87 10.51 20.40
C SER A 71 -6.39 11.95 20.29
N THR A 72 -7.02 12.32 19.17
CA THR A 72 -7.56 13.68 18.95
C THR A 72 -9.07 13.67 18.80
N THR A 73 -9.77 14.45 19.62
CA THR A 73 -11.24 14.58 19.58
C THR A 73 -11.69 15.03 18.19
N SER A 74 -12.60 14.25 17.60
CA SER A 74 -12.99 14.30 16.18
C SER A 74 -13.71 15.61 15.83
N ASP A 75 -12.96 16.63 15.41
CA ASP A 75 -13.51 17.68 14.55
C ASP A 75 -13.72 17.10 13.15
N LYS A 76 -14.88 17.37 12.55
CA LYS A 76 -15.23 16.94 11.17
C LYS A 76 -14.32 17.65 10.16
N LYS A 77 -13.10 17.14 10.01
CA LYS A 77 -12.12 17.60 9.03
C LYS A 77 -12.54 17.11 7.65
N LEU A 78 -12.60 18.04 6.71
CA LEU A 78 -13.04 17.80 5.35
C LEU A 78 -11.85 17.96 4.41
N ILE A 79 -11.60 16.94 3.59
CA ILE A 79 -10.48 16.91 2.65
C ILE A 79 -10.98 16.95 1.22
N ASP A 80 -10.09 17.35 0.31
CA ASP A 80 -10.37 17.28 -1.12
C ASP A 80 -10.47 15.82 -1.58
N THR A 81 -11.65 15.46 -2.10
CA THR A 81 -11.93 14.11 -2.62
C THR A 81 -10.97 13.70 -3.73
N PHE A 82 -10.42 14.66 -4.49
CA PHE A 82 -9.46 14.36 -5.55
C PHE A 82 -8.18 13.69 -5.00
N LEU A 83 -7.61 14.20 -3.91
CA LEU A 83 -6.40 13.65 -3.32
C LEU A 83 -6.64 12.25 -2.74
N PHE A 84 -7.80 12.06 -2.08
CA PHE A 84 -8.21 10.75 -1.61
C PHE A 84 -8.33 9.75 -2.76
N GLN A 85 -9.06 10.11 -3.82
CA GLN A 85 -9.24 9.25 -5.00
C GLN A 85 -7.91 8.91 -5.66
N LEU A 86 -7.02 9.89 -5.81
CA LEU A 86 -5.69 9.68 -6.37
C LEU A 86 -4.88 8.66 -5.56
N SER A 87 -4.76 8.87 -4.24
CA SER A 87 -4.06 7.95 -3.35
C SER A 87 -4.69 6.56 -3.31
N PHE A 88 -6.02 6.49 -3.36
CA PHE A 88 -6.78 5.25 -3.35
C PHE A 88 -6.56 4.43 -4.63
N TRP A 89 -6.74 5.05 -5.80
CA TRP A 89 -6.52 4.39 -7.09
C TRP A 89 -5.06 4.01 -7.32
N LEU A 90 -4.11 4.85 -6.90
CA LEU A 90 -2.69 4.51 -6.91
C LEU A 90 -2.39 3.28 -6.04
N SER A 91 -2.98 3.20 -4.84
CA SER A 91 -2.79 2.05 -3.95
C SER A 91 -3.35 0.77 -4.56
N ILE A 92 -4.55 0.81 -5.14
CA ILE A 92 -5.15 -0.34 -5.82
C ILE A 92 -4.28 -0.77 -7.01
N THR A 93 -3.88 0.19 -7.85
CA THR A 93 -3.05 -0.09 -9.03
C THR A 93 -1.72 -0.72 -8.63
N TYR A 94 -1.09 -0.23 -7.56
CA TYR A 94 0.14 -0.80 -7.02
C TYR A 94 -0.02 -2.26 -6.59
N PHE A 95 -1.08 -2.59 -5.84
CA PHE A 95 -1.36 -3.98 -5.47
C PHE A 95 -1.68 -4.86 -6.67
N LEU A 96 -2.37 -4.32 -7.69
CA LEU A 96 -2.60 -5.06 -8.93
C LEU A 96 -1.29 -5.35 -9.66
N VAL A 97 -0.34 -4.42 -9.67
CA VAL A 97 0.99 -4.64 -10.27
C VAL A 97 1.81 -5.65 -9.46
N LEU A 98 1.77 -5.61 -8.12
CA LEU A 98 2.40 -6.63 -7.28
C LEU A 98 1.80 -8.02 -7.53
N MET A 99 0.47 -8.11 -7.55
CA MET A 99 -0.25 -9.36 -7.85
C MET A 99 0.11 -9.87 -9.25
N ALA A 100 0.09 -8.98 -10.25
CA ALA A 100 0.48 -9.30 -11.60
C ALA A 100 1.93 -9.79 -11.67
N SER A 101 2.86 -9.22 -10.88
CA SER A 101 4.26 -9.66 -10.87
C SER A 101 4.42 -11.11 -10.39
N ILE A 102 3.57 -11.54 -9.45
CA ILE A 102 3.54 -12.94 -8.96
C ILE A 102 2.83 -13.84 -9.98
N SER A 103 1.69 -13.42 -10.53
CA SER A 103 0.88 -14.26 -11.43
C SER A 103 1.37 -14.33 -12.87
N LEU A 104 2.05 -13.31 -13.37
CA LEU A 104 2.51 -13.21 -14.76
C LEU A 104 3.91 -13.81 -14.98
N GLN A 105 4.60 -14.19 -13.90
CA GLN A 105 5.89 -14.88 -13.94
C GLN A 105 5.94 -16.07 -14.93
N PRO A 106 4.99 -17.03 -14.92
CA PRO A 106 5.01 -18.16 -15.85
C PRO A 106 4.79 -17.75 -17.33
N TYR A 107 4.15 -16.60 -17.58
CA TYR A 107 3.81 -16.17 -18.94
C TYR A 107 4.94 -15.39 -19.64
N PHE A 108 5.66 -14.53 -18.91
CA PHE A 108 6.72 -13.69 -19.50
C PHE A 108 8.11 -14.30 -19.44
N SER A 109 8.35 -15.25 -18.54
CA SER A 109 9.69 -15.83 -18.36
C SER A 109 9.63 -17.30 -17.93
N PRO A 110 9.18 -18.21 -18.81
CA PRO A 110 9.11 -19.65 -18.51
C PRO A 110 10.48 -20.28 -18.24
N ASN A 111 11.57 -19.64 -18.69
CA ASN A 111 12.95 -20.14 -18.57
C ASN A 111 13.75 -19.52 -17.40
N ILE A 112 13.17 -18.59 -16.64
CA ILE A 112 13.86 -17.89 -15.55
C ILE A 112 13.26 -18.35 -14.23
N ALA A 113 14.11 -18.51 -13.20
CA ALA A 113 13.62 -18.83 -11.87
C ALA A 113 12.62 -17.76 -11.39
N PRO A 114 11.46 -18.15 -10.82
CA PRO A 114 10.41 -17.23 -10.39
C PRO A 114 10.91 -16.06 -9.55
N LEU A 115 11.91 -16.32 -8.71
CA LEU A 115 12.54 -15.35 -7.84
C LEU A 115 13.34 -14.28 -8.60
N ASP A 116 14.03 -14.65 -9.67
CA ASP A 116 14.87 -13.70 -10.42
C ASP A 116 14.01 -12.71 -11.20
N PHE A 117 12.83 -13.16 -11.66
CA PHE A 117 11.82 -12.27 -12.22
C PHE A 117 11.27 -11.28 -11.17
N LEU A 118 10.97 -11.75 -9.95
CA LEU A 118 10.58 -10.88 -8.85
C LEU A 118 11.68 -9.86 -8.51
N LYS A 119 12.95 -10.28 -8.44
CA LYS A 119 14.08 -9.36 -8.19
C LYS A 119 14.18 -8.29 -9.28
N GLN A 120 14.00 -8.65 -10.55
CA GLN A 120 13.96 -7.68 -11.65
C GLN A 120 12.78 -6.71 -11.51
N SER A 121 11.65 -7.17 -10.98
CA SER A 121 10.47 -6.32 -10.80
C SER A 121 10.67 -5.13 -9.86
N ASN A 122 11.65 -5.20 -8.97
CA ASN A 122 12.02 -4.05 -8.13
C ASN A 122 12.43 -2.82 -8.94
N LEU A 123 12.92 -2.98 -10.17
CA LEU A 123 13.30 -1.86 -11.04
C LEU A 123 12.13 -0.95 -11.39
N TRP A 124 10.92 -1.51 -11.55
CA TRP A 124 9.71 -0.73 -11.83
C TRP A 124 8.82 -0.55 -10.59
N LEU A 125 8.85 -1.48 -9.65
CA LEU A 125 8.12 -1.36 -8.39
C LEU A 125 8.67 -0.24 -7.51
N GLY A 126 9.99 -0.04 -7.47
CA GLY A 126 10.60 1.06 -6.71
C GLY A 126 10.07 2.44 -7.10
N PRO A 127 10.13 2.83 -8.39
CA PRO A 127 9.52 4.06 -8.88
C PRO A 127 8.01 4.16 -8.60
N MET A 128 7.25 3.07 -8.81
CA MET A 128 5.82 3.05 -8.51
C MET A 128 5.52 3.26 -7.02
N GLN A 129 6.26 2.57 -6.14
CA GLN A 129 6.16 2.73 -4.70
C GLN A 129 6.51 4.16 -4.30
N GLY A 130 7.50 4.79 -4.94
CA GLY A 130 7.82 6.21 -4.77
C GLY A 130 6.63 7.12 -5.08
N ILE A 131 5.97 6.94 -6.24
CA ILE A 131 4.78 7.71 -6.63
C ILE A 131 3.64 7.52 -5.63
N VAL A 132 3.37 6.28 -5.24
CA VAL A 132 2.31 5.94 -4.27
C VAL A 132 2.61 6.57 -2.92
N THR A 133 3.85 6.46 -2.44
CA THR A 133 4.29 7.00 -1.15
C THR A 133 4.23 8.53 -1.14
N LEU A 134 4.62 9.19 -2.24
CA LEU A 134 4.49 10.63 -2.39
C LEU A 134 3.02 11.07 -2.37
N ALA A 135 2.14 10.38 -3.10
CA ALA A 135 0.72 10.69 -3.11
C ALA A 135 0.09 10.53 -1.71
N LEU A 136 0.45 9.45 -1.00
CA LEU A 136 0.02 9.22 0.38
C LEU A 136 0.58 10.28 1.33
N GLY A 137 1.86 10.63 1.22
CA GLY A 137 2.49 11.67 2.03
C GLY A 137 1.83 13.03 1.85
N VAL A 138 1.54 13.44 0.61
CA VAL A 138 0.81 14.68 0.30
C VAL A 138 -0.61 14.63 0.87
N PHE A 139 -1.31 13.50 0.72
CA PHE A 139 -2.64 13.31 1.26
C PHE A 139 -2.66 13.44 2.79
N PHE A 140 -1.78 12.73 3.51
CA PHE A 140 -1.72 12.77 4.96
C PHE A 140 -1.22 14.10 5.50
N GLY A 141 -0.25 14.74 4.84
CA GLY A 141 0.23 16.07 5.21
C GLY A 141 -0.86 17.14 5.09
N LYS A 142 -1.66 17.11 4.00
CA LYS A 142 -2.82 18.01 3.87
C LYS A 142 -3.93 17.67 4.85
N ALA A 143 -4.15 16.39 5.15
CA ALA A 143 -5.10 15.95 6.16
C ALA A 143 -4.76 16.53 7.54
N GLU A 144 -3.48 16.66 7.84
CA GLU A 144 -2.99 17.21 9.10
C GLU A 144 -3.14 18.74 9.17
N GLN A 145 -2.73 19.47 8.13
CA GLN A 145 -2.86 20.94 8.04
C GLN A 145 -4.31 21.41 8.13
N SER A 146 -5.25 20.67 7.53
CA SER A 146 -6.68 20.97 7.64
C SER A 146 -7.20 20.95 9.10
N GLY A 147 -6.49 20.28 10.00
CA GLY A 147 -6.80 20.29 11.44
C GLY A 147 -6.27 21.50 12.18
N THR A 148 -5.09 22.01 11.82
CA THR A 148 -4.43 23.11 12.55
C THR A 148 -5.13 24.45 12.31
N THR A 149 -5.60 24.72 11.08
CA THR A 149 -6.27 25.99 10.74
C THR A 149 -7.63 26.18 11.44
N SER A 150 -8.30 25.10 11.82
CA SER A 150 -9.56 25.18 12.60
C SER A 150 -9.33 25.42 14.10
N ALA A 151 -8.18 25.01 14.64
CA ALA A 151 -7.85 25.20 16.05
C ALA A 151 -7.44 26.65 16.37
N GLU A 152 -6.87 27.38 15.41
CA GLU A 152 -6.44 28.78 15.59
C GLU A 152 -7.61 29.80 15.49
N LYS A 153 -8.79 29.36 15.02
CA LYS A 153 -9.99 30.20 14.89
C LYS A 153 -11.00 30.04 16.03
N LYS A 154 -10.67 29.28 17.08
CA LYS A 154 -11.49 29.11 18.29
C LYS A 154 -10.88 29.87 19.45
#